data_AF-A0AB40BQG3-F1
#
_entry.id   AF-A0AB40BQG3-F1
#
_cell.length_a   1.000
_cell.length_b   1.000
_cell.length_c   1.000
_cell.angle_alpha   90.00
_cell.angle_beta   90.00
_cell.angle_gamma   90.00
#
_symmetry.space_group_name_H-M   'P 1'
#
loop_
_entity.id
_entity.type
_entity.pdbx_description
1 polymer ?
#
loop_
_entity_poly.entity_id
_entity_poly.type
_entity_poly.pdbx_seq_one_letter_code
_entity_poly.pdbx_strand_id
1 'polypeptide(L)'
;MARIFTLVRLFKNRKKFRVRKKFTLMKWSILLEMIWMKVCIGKKTKTAPFLWRALGTKAAKVGKGLSNDTEALKLELQHWLEAIDHSHRYGHNLNYYYEKWHKCQSRQPFFYWLDIGEGRMINLEEDCPRSKLQKQIIKYLGQKERQVFEVMFEDGRLLYKLSKRLVDTTMSPEDTKWIFVLSTKRTLYVGQKKKGVFQHSSFLSGAAILAAGSLVVEKGILKTICRNSGHYRPTDETMLVFKSFLQRNNIDITHVKVCPLEDDKEIPKRMALMEDLEVTP
;
A
#
# COMPACT_ATOMS: atom_id res chain seq x y z
N MET A 1 -19.71 24.18 -1.67
CA MET A 1 -18.98 24.05 -0.39
C MET A 1 -19.87 23.50 0.73
N ALA A 2 -21.01 24.12 1.08
CA ALA A 2 -21.88 23.66 2.17
C ALA A 2 -22.28 22.16 2.11
N ARG A 3 -22.68 21.65 0.94
CA ARG A 3 -23.04 20.22 0.76
C ARG A 3 -21.90 19.23 1.04
N ILE A 4 -20.64 19.59 0.73
CA ILE A 4 -19.47 18.74 1.01
C ILE A 4 -19.17 18.71 2.50
N PHE A 5 -19.24 19.87 3.17
CA PHE A 5 -19.06 19.96 4.61
C PHE A 5 -20.13 19.19 5.38
N THR A 6 -21.37 19.15 4.87
CA THR A 6 -22.42 18.28 5.40
C THR A 6 -22.07 16.80 5.22
N LEU A 7 -21.58 16.39 4.05
CA LEU A 7 -21.18 14.99 3.81
C LEU A 7 -19.98 14.56 4.69
N VAL A 8 -18.98 15.43 4.88
CA VAL A 8 -17.85 15.17 5.79
C VAL A 8 -18.34 15.07 7.24
N ARG A 9 -19.28 15.92 7.65
CA ARG A 9 -19.90 15.85 8.99
C ARG A 9 -20.67 14.55 9.19
N LEU A 10 -21.48 14.15 8.21
CA LEU A 10 -22.21 12.87 8.23
C LEU A 10 -21.25 11.68 8.27
N PHE A 11 -20.12 11.78 7.57
CA PHE A 11 -19.07 10.78 7.59
C PHE A 11 -18.43 10.63 8.97
N LYS A 12 -18.03 11.73 9.62
CA LYS A 12 -17.38 11.71 10.94
C LYS A 12 -18.32 11.32 12.09
N ASN A 13 -19.63 11.57 11.95
CA ASN A 13 -20.63 11.26 12.97
C ASN A 13 -21.15 9.81 12.95
N ARG A 14 -20.78 9.01 11.95
CA ARG A 14 -21.17 7.59 11.88
C ARG A 14 -20.34 6.77 12.89
N LYS A 15 -20.81 6.69 14.14
CA LYS A 15 -20.20 5.92 15.26
C LYS A 15 -20.05 4.42 14.94
N LYS A 16 -18.92 3.83 15.37
CA LYS A 16 -18.54 2.40 15.45
C LYS A 16 -18.85 1.56 14.19
N PHE A 17 -17.86 1.31 13.33
CA PHE A 17 -18.01 0.43 12.16
C PHE A 17 -16.99 -0.73 12.14
N ARG A 18 -17.50 -1.97 12.29
CA ARG A 18 -16.78 -3.25 12.15
C ARG A 18 -16.12 -3.39 10.77
N VAL A 19 -15.01 -4.15 10.73
CA VAL A 19 -14.07 -4.38 9.62
C VAL A 19 -14.72 -4.57 8.22
N ARG A 20 -15.90 -5.19 8.10
CA ARG A 20 -16.61 -5.40 6.82
C ARG A 20 -17.10 -4.12 6.12
N LYS A 21 -17.23 -2.97 6.80
CA LYS A 21 -17.71 -1.69 6.21
C LYS A 21 -16.62 -0.62 6.02
N LYS A 22 -15.39 -0.96 6.37
CA LYS A 22 -14.19 -0.13 6.24
C LYS A 22 -13.91 0.21 4.75
N PHE A 23 -14.24 -0.72 3.85
CA PHE A 23 -14.25 -0.53 2.39
C PHE A 23 -15.30 0.49 1.90
N THR A 24 -16.46 0.55 2.56
CA THR A 24 -17.50 1.55 2.29
C THR A 24 -16.99 2.93 2.70
N LEU A 25 -16.34 3.04 3.87
CA LEU A 25 -15.75 4.28 4.38
C LEU A 25 -14.70 4.87 3.42
N MET A 26 -13.83 4.02 2.87
CA MET A 26 -12.87 4.39 1.83
C MET A 26 -13.57 4.89 0.57
N LYS A 27 -14.59 4.17 0.06
CA LYS A 27 -15.39 4.62 -1.09
C LYS A 27 -16.04 5.99 -0.84
N TRP A 28 -16.57 6.24 0.35
CA TRP A 28 -17.16 7.53 0.73
C TRP A 28 -16.12 8.64 0.85
N SER A 29 -14.94 8.36 1.40
CA SER A 29 -13.84 9.34 1.51
C SER A 29 -13.29 9.72 0.14
N ILE A 30 -13.09 8.72 -0.73
CA ILE A 30 -12.68 8.94 -2.11
C ILE A 30 -13.76 9.72 -2.88
N LEU A 31 -15.04 9.38 -2.69
CA LEU A 31 -16.14 10.12 -3.27
C LEU A 31 -16.20 11.57 -2.74
N LEU A 32 -15.92 11.79 -1.45
CA LEU A 32 -15.84 13.12 -0.84
C LEU A 32 -14.71 13.97 -1.44
N GLU A 33 -13.51 13.40 -1.58
CA GLU A 33 -12.38 14.06 -2.25
C GLU A 33 -12.69 14.32 -3.74
N MET A 34 -13.35 13.37 -4.43
CA MET A 34 -13.80 13.53 -5.82
C MET A 34 -14.85 14.65 -5.98
N ILE A 35 -15.81 14.74 -5.06
CA ILE A 35 -16.84 15.79 -5.06
C ILE A 35 -16.20 17.14 -4.71
N TRP A 36 -15.29 17.18 -3.73
CA TRP A 36 -14.55 18.38 -3.37
C TRP A 36 -13.73 18.92 -4.54
N MET A 37 -12.98 18.06 -5.22
CA MET A 37 -12.23 18.43 -6.42
C MET A 37 -13.15 18.92 -7.55
N LYS A 38 -14.31 18.30 -7.79
CA LYS A 38 -15.31 18.82 -8.74
C LYS A 38 -15.78 20.23 -8.39
N VAL A 39 -15.97 20.54 -7.11
CA VAL A 39 -16.43 21.86 -6.64
C VAL A 39 -15.32 22.91 -6.70
N CYS A 40 -14.07 22.55 -6.42
CA CYS A 40 -12.92 23.45 -6.52
C CYS A 40 -12.49 23.70 -7.98
N ILE A 41 -12.60 22.70 -8.87
CA ILE A 41 -12.20 22.79 -10.28
C ILE A 41 -13.30 23.40 -11.17
N GLY A 42 -14.55 23.51 -10.66
CA GLY A 42 -15.64 24.22 -11.34
C GLY A 42 -15.37 25.70 -11.65
N LYS A 43 -14.24 26.25 -11.18
CA LYS A 43 -13.70 27.54 -11.62
C LYS A 43 -12.40 27.34 -12.42
N LYS A 44 -12.55 27.16 -13.74
CA LYS A 44 -11.59 27.52 -14.81
C LYS A 44 -10.25 26.77 -14.95
N THR A 45 -10.20 25.42 -15.05
CA THR A 45 -8.98 24.78 -15.61
C THR A 45 -9.26 23.61 -16.57
N LYS A 46 -8.53 23.57 -17.70
CA LYS A 46 -8.59 22.54 -18.77
C LYS A 46 -8.18 21.12 -18.31
N THR A 47 -7.74 20.98 -17.07
CA THR A 47 -7.23 19.75 -16.45
C THR A 47 -8.29 18.90 -15.73
N ALA A 48 -9.53 19.39 -15.59
CA ALA A 48 -10.63 18.72 -14.89
C ALA A 48 -10.93 17.27 -15.33
N PRO A 49 -10.94 16.94 -16.64
CA PRO A 49 -11.21 15.57 -17.10
C PRO A 49 -10.06 14.61 -16.77
N PHE A 50 -8.82 15.10 -16.84
CA PHE A 50 -7.61 14.32 -16.52
C PHE A 50 -7.55 13.97 -15.03
N LEU A 51 -7.85 14.94 -14.15
CA LEU A 51 -7.98 14.70 -12.71
C LEU A 51 -9.14 13.77 -12.36
N TRP A 52 -10.27 13.85 -13.07
CA TRP A 52 -11.40 12.92 -12.90
C TRP A 52 -11.01 11.47 -13.23
N ARG A 53 -10.31 11.27 -14.35
CA ARG A 53 -9.78 9.96 -14.75
C ARG A 53 -8.71 9.47 -13.77
N ALA A 54 -7.83 10.36 -13.30
CA ALA A 54 -6.80 10.03 -12.31
C ALA A 54 -7.40 9.61 -10.95
N LEU A 55 -8.41 10.34 -10.44
CA LEU A 55 -9.10 10.01 -9.21
C LEU A 55 -9.93 8.73 -9.33
N GLY A 56 -10.64 8.52 -10.44
CA GLY A 56 -11.34 7.27 -10.72
C GLY A 56 -10.39 6.07 -10.81
N THR A 57 -9.22 6.26 -11.42
CA THR A 57 -8.16 5.24 -11.48
C THR A 57 -7.59 4.96 -10.09
N LYS A 58 -7.37 5.99 -9.26
CA LYS A 58 -6.93 5.84 -7.86
C LYS A 58 -7.97 5.11 -7.00
N ALA A 59 -9.25 5.44 -7.16
CA ALA A 59 -10.37 4.75 -6.51
C ALA A 59 -10.45 3.26 -6.88
N ALA A 60 -10.28 2.96 -8.17
CA ALA A 60 -10.26 1.59 -8.68
C ALA A 60 -9.04 0.79 -8.16
N LYS A 61 -7.89 1.45 -7.97
CA LYS A 61 -6.67 0.84 -7.42
C LYS A 61 -6.84 0.38 -5.97
N VAL A 62 -7.45 1.20 -5.10
CA VAL A 62 -7.69 0.80 -3.70
C VAL A 62 -8.91 -0.12 -3.54
N GLY A 63 -9.76 -0.19 -4.57
CA GLY A 63 -10.89 -1.10 -4.66
C GLY A 63 -10.49 -2.55 -4.99
N LYS A 64 -11.23 -3.21 -5.88
CA LYS A 64 -10.94 -4.59 -6.32
C LYS A 64 -9.62 -4.71 -7.13
N GLY A 65 -8.84 -3.63 -7.24
CA GLY A 65 -7.98 -3.40 -8.38
C GLY A 65 -8.79 -3.43 -9.69
N LEU A 66 -8.12 -3.27 -10.82
CA LEU A 66 -8.70 -3.61 -12.14
C LEU A 66 -8.78 -5.14 -12.34
N SER A 67 -8.67 -5.93 -11.27
CA SER A 67 -8.59 -7.39 -11.34
C SER A 67 -9.97 -8.01 -11.12
N ASN A 68 -10.38 -8.88 -12.04
CA ASN A 68 -11.54 -9.73 -11.87
C ASN A 68 -11.22 -11.00 -11.08
N ASP A 69 -9.93 -11.25 -10.80
CA ASP A 69 -9.45 -12.41 -10.07
C ASP A 69 -9.88 -12.34 -8.59
N THR A 70 -10.61 -13.36 -8.15
CA THR A 70 -11.12 -13.48 -6.77
C THR A 70 -10.01 -13.82 -5.76
N GLU A 71 -8.89 -14.40 -6.22
CA GLU A 71 -7.74 -14.77 -5.40
C GLU A 71 -6.72 -13.63 -5.24
N ALA A 72 -6.92 -12.50 -5.94
CA ALA A 72 -5.99 -11.38 -5.88
C ALA A 72 -6.06 -10.65 -4.53
N LEU A 73 -4.91 -10.52 -3.88
CA LEU A 73 -4.68 -9.67 -2.73
C LEU A 73 -4.79 -8.20 -3.12
N LYS A 74 -5.48 -7.46 -2.24
CA LYS A 74 -5.68 -6.02 -2.37
C LYS A 74 -4.74 -5.30 -1.42
N LEU A 75 -4.45 -4.04 -1.76
CA LEU A 75 -3.76 -3.17 -0.83
C LEU A 75 -4.58 -3.09 0.47
N GLU A 76 -3.91 -3.32 1.58
CA GLU A 76 -4.51 -3.37 2.90
C GLU A 76 -5.09 -1.99 3.23
N LEU A 77 -6.27 -2.02 3.82
CA LEU A 77 -7.09 -0.82 3.90
C LEU A 77 -6.41 0.28 4.70
N GLN A 78 -5.51 0.02 5.65
CA GLN A 78 -4.84 1.08 6.41
C GLN A 78 -3.88 1.90 5.54
N HIS A 79 -3.50 1.39 4.36
CA HIS A 79 -2.61 2.06 3.42
C HIS A 79 -3.36 2.75 2.26
N TRP A 80 -4.70 2.81 2.33
CA TRP A 80 -5.53 3.48 1.31
C TRP A 80 -5.17 4.94 1.09
N LEU A 81 -4.82 5.67 2.17
CA LEU A 81 -4.43 7.08 2.11
C LEU A 81 -3.21 7.28 1.22
N GLU A 82 -2.21 6.41 1.31
CA GLU A 82 -1.00 6.45 0.46
C GLU A 82 -1.36 6.33 -1.03
N ALA A 83 -2.28 5.43 -1.36
CA ALA A 83 -2.65 5.16 -2.74
C ALA A 83 -3.44 6.31 -3.39
N ILE A 84 -4.25 7.03 -2.61
CA ILE A 84 -5.06 8.15 -3.11
C ILE A 84 -4.36 9.50 -3.00
N ASP A 85 -3.43 9.66 -2.06
CA ASP A 85 -2.60 10.86 -1.92
C ASP A 85 -1.92 11.18 -3.25
N HIS A 86 -1.87 12.46 -3.62
CA HIS A 86 -1.19 12.89 -4.83
C HIS A 86 0.32 12.70 -4.71
N SER A 87 0.85 12.97 -3.52
CA SER A 87 2.26 12.88 -3.23
C SER A 87 2.69 11.49 -2.79
N HIS A 88 1.76 10.53 -2.63
CA HIS A 88 2.05 9.18 -2.13
C HIS A 88 2.87 9.17 -0.83
N ARG A 89 2.56 10.09 0.10
CA ARG A 89 3.18 10.10 1.43
C ARG A 89 2.92 8.77 2.11
N TYR A 90 3.89 8.34 2.91
CA TYR A 90 3.86 7.03 3.53
C TYR A 90 2.59 6.83 4.36
N GLY A 91 1.83 5.76 4.07
CA GLY A 91 0.48 5.56 4.63
C GLY A 91 0.45 5.53 6.15
N HIS A 92 1.46 4.93 6.79
CA HIS A 92 1.59 4.92 8.25
C HIS A 92 1.67 6.34 8.82
N ASN A 93 2.45 7.23 8.19
CA ASN A 93 2.56 8.61 8.61
C ASN A 93 1.25 9.38 8.40
N LEU A 94 0.57 9.14 7.27
CA LEU A 94 -0.73 9.77 6.98
C LEU A 94 -1.80 9.38 8.01
N ASN A 95 -1.77 8.17 8.56
CA ASN A 95 -2.75 7.72 9.54
C ASN A 95 -2.72 8.54 10.84
N TYR A 96 -1.56 8.92 11.35
CA TYR A 96 -1.48 9.80 12.54
C TYR A 96 -2.26 11.11 12.35
N TYR A 97 -2.10 11.73 11.18
CA TYR A 97 -2.80 12.96 10.83
C TYR A 97 -4.28 12.71 10.54
N TYR A 98 -4.62 11.57 9.93
CA TYR A 98 -5.99 11.19 9.66
C TYR A 98 -6.79 10.99 10.95
N GLU A 99 -6.18 10.39 11.97
CA GLU A 99 -6.80 10.26 13.29
C GLU A 99 -7.03 11.63 13.95
N LYS A 100 -6.06 12.54 13.87
CA LYS A 100 -6.21 13.91 14.39
C LYS A 100 -7.33 14.65 13.66
N TRP A 101 -7.36 14.56 12.33
CA TRP A 101 -8.44 15.11 11.49
C TRP A 101 -9.79 14.53 11.86
N HIS A 102 -9.88 13.22 12.06
CA HIS A 102 -11.12 12.53 12.42
C HIS A 102 -11.66 12.99 13.77
N LYS A 103 -10.78 13.23 14.76
CA LYS A 103 -11.15 13.68 16.11
C LYS A 103 -11.49 15.17 16.20
N CYS A 104 -10.95 16.03 15.32
CA CYS A 104 -11.22 17.47 15.38
C CYS A 104 -12.63 17.84 14.86
N GLN A 105 -13.11 19.07 15.10
CA GLN A 105 -14.43 19.50 14.63
C GLN A 105 -14.45 19.97 13.16
N SER A 106 -13.29 19.95 12.47
CA SER A 106 -13.20 20.41 11.10
C SER A 106 -14.12 19.63 10.17
N ARG A 107 -14.75 20.36 9.24
CA ARG A 107 -15.60 19.82 8.16
C ARG A 107 -14.87 19.78 6.81
N GLN A 108 -13.62 20.17 6.80
CA GLN A 108 -12.76 20.13 5.63
C GLN A 108 -12.43 18.68 5.25
N PRO A 109 -12.37 18.32 3.96
CA PRO A 109 -11.83 17.03 3.52
C PRO A 109 -10.40 16.83 4.00
N PHE A 110 -9.95 15.58 4.15
CA PHE A 110 -8.72 15.26 4.85
C PHE A 110 -7.48 15.89 4.20
N PHE A 111 -7.28 15.71 2.88
CA PHE A 111 -6.08 16.26 2.23
C PHE A 111 -6.12 17.78 2.15
N TYR A 112 -7.30 18.38 1.95
CA TYR A 112 -7.43 19.83 2.03
C TYR A 112 -7.08 20.35 3.43
N TRP A 113 -7.66 19.75 4.47
CA TRP A 113 -7.37 20.08 5.86
C TRP A 113 -5.88 19.96 6.16
N LEU A 114 -5.24 18.90 5.64
CA LEU A 114 -3.84 18.58 5.88
C LEU A 114 -2.90 19.57 5.17
N ASP A 115 -3.19 19.96 3.94
CA ASP A 115 -2.20 20.65 3.09
C ASP A 115 -2.45 22.16 2.96
N ILE A 116 -3.69 22.61 3.11
CA ILE A 116 -4.09 24.01 2.84
C ILE A 116 -4.90 24.60 4.01
N GLY A 117 -5.75 23.78 4.60
CA GLY A 117 -6.78 24.18 5.54
C GLY A 117 -6.29 24.31 6.98
N GLU A 118 -7.19 24.01 7.91
CA GLU A 118 -7.00 24.22 9.34
C GLU A 118 -5.87 23.35 9.93
N GLY A 119 -5.61 22.19 9.33
CA GLY A 119 -4.57 21.27 9.77
C GLY A 119 -3.17 21.57 9.24
N ARG A 120 -2.99 22.57 8.37
CA ARG A 120 -1.70 22.84 7.69
C ARG A 120 -0.54 23.08 8.67
N MET A 121 -0.82 23.74 9.80
CA MET A 121 0.18 24.07 10.83
C MET A 121 0.30 23.00 11.92
N ILE A 122 -0.54 21.95 11.88
CA ILE A 122 -0.46 20.88 12.88
C ILE A 122 0.80 20.09 12.63
N ASN A 123 1.61 19.97 13.67
CA ASN A 123 2.83 19.18 13.73
C ASN A 123 2.69 18.17 14.88
N LEU A 124 2.78 16.87 14.59
CA LEU A 124 2.68 15.81 15.60
C LEU A 124 4.09 15.42 16.06
N GLU A 125 4.68 16.21 16.95
CA GLU A 125 6.11 16.10 17.33
C GLU A 125 6.51 14.72 17.85
N GLU A 126 5.69 14.10 18.69
CA GLU A 126 5.98 12.81 19.30
C GLU A 126 5.88 11.64 18.30
N ASP A 127 4.83 11.63 17.46
CA ASP A 127 4.52 10.48 16.61
C ASP A 127 5.08 10.62 15.18
N CYS A 128 4.80 11.75 14.54
CA CYS A 128 5.10 11.98 13.14
C CYS A 128 5.22 13.48 12.82
N PRO A 129 6.42 14.07 13.02
CA PRO A 129 6.67 15.45 12.64
C PRO A 129 6.36 15.71 11.16
N ARG A 130 5.97 16.93 10.82
CA ARG A 130 5.66 17.31 9.44
C ARG A 130 6.81 17.06 8.47
N SER A 131 8.04 17.29 8.93
CA SER A 131 9.25 16.97 8.17
C SER A 131 9.33 15.50 7.79
N LYS A 132 8.99 14.58 8.71
CA LYS A 132 8.93 13.13 8.45
C LYS A 132 7.80 12.77 7.49
N LEU A 133 6.61 13.35 7.67
CA LEU A 133 5.47 13.14 6.78
C LEU A 133 5.79 13.56 5.33
N GLN A 134 6.44 14.71 5.15
CA GLN A 134 6.79 15.26 3.85
C GLN A 134 7.98 14.54 3.21
N LYS A 135 8.95 14.07 4.02
CA LYS A 135 10.15 13.37 3.53
C LYS A 135 9.86 11.94 3.08
N GLN A 136 9.00 11.21 3.78
CA GLN A 136 8.72 9.80 3.48
C GLN A 136 7.60 9.69 2.44
N ILE A 137 8.01 9.62 1.18
CA ILE A 137 7.15 9.48 0.01
C ILE A 137 7.46 8.16 -0.69
N ILE A 138 6.42 7.36 -0.92
CA ILE A 138 6.54 6.06 -1.56
C ILE A 138 6.55 6.23 -3.08
N LYS A 139 7.63 5.75 -3.70
CA LYS A 139 7.77 5.76 -5.15
C LYS A 139 6.83 4.72 -5.76
N TYR A 140 5.82 5.16 -6.49
CA TYR A 140 4.95 4.32 -7.29
C TYR A 140 5.48 4.24 -8.71
N LEU A 141 5.79 3.03 -9.18
CA LEU A 141 6.41 2.83 -10.48
C LEU A 141 5.37 2.79 -11.60
N GLY A 142 5.69 3.49 -12.70
CA GLY A 142 5.02 3.33 -13.98
C GLY A 142 5.37 2.02 -14.68
N GLN A 143 4.67 1.72 -15.77
CA GLN A 143 4.84 0.46 -16.51
C GLN A 143 6.26 0.30 -17.08
N LYS A 144 6.89 1.38 -17.56
CA LYS A 144 8.28 1.35 -18.05
C LYS A 144 9.27 1.21 -16.89
N GLU A 145 9.10 2.03 -15.84
CA GLU A 145 10.02 2.03 -14.70
C GLU A 145 10.09 0.68 -13.98
N ARG A 146 8.99 -0.07 -13.92
CA ARG A 146 8.98 -1.38 -13.23
C ARG A 146 9.65 -2.51 -14.01
N GLN A 147 9.94 -2.34 -15.30
CA GLN A 147 10.56 -3.38 -16.14
C GLN A 147 11.95 -3.77 -15.63
N VAL A 148 12.68 -2.85 -14.99
CA VAL A 148 14.00 -3.12 -14.42
C VAL A 148 13.96 -4.10 -13.23
N PHE A 149 12.79 -4.29 -12.62
CA PHE A 149 12.57 -5.21 -11.51
C PHE A 149 11.92 -6.53 -11.95
N GLU A 150 11.52 -6.65 -13.22
CA GLU A 150 10.86 -7.84 -13.74
C GLU A 150 11.83 -9.01 -13.78
N VAL A 151 11.41 -10.15 -13.22
CA VAL A 151 12.20 -11.38 -13.15
C VAL A 151 11.63 -12.40 -14.12
N MET A 152 12.52 -13.08 -14.83
CA MET A 152 12.25 -14.25 -15.65
C MET A 152 13.03 -15.46 -15.13
N PHE A 153 12.67 -16.63 -15.64
CA PHE A 153 13.26 -17.90 -15.25
C PHE A 153 13.97 -18.54 -16.44
N GLU A 154 15.20 -19.00 -16.23
CA GLU A 154 16.04 -19.65 -17.23
C GLU A 154 16.92 -20.68 -16.51
N ASP A 155 16.92 -21.93 -16.97
CA ASP A 155 17.66 -23.05 -16.38
C ASP A 155 17.51 -23.20 -14.86
N GLY A 156 16.28 -23.05 -14.36
CA GLY A 156 15.96 -23.15 -12.95
C GLY A 156 16.45 -21.97 -12.09
N ARG A 157 16.87 -20.85 -12.72
CA ARG A 157 17.42 -19.67 -12.05
C ARG A 157 16.59 -18.43 -12.31
N LEU A 158 16.65 -17.49 -11.36
CA LEU A 158 16.00 -16.18 -11.43
C LEU A 158 16.95 -15.16 -12.06
N LEU A 159 16.50 -14.52 -13.15
CA LEU A 159 17.23 -13.47 -13.86
C LEU A 159 16.36 -12.23 -13.99
N TYR A 160 16.96 -11.04 -13.86
CA TYR A 160 16.28 -9.81 -14.27
C TYR A 160 16.08 -9.81 -15.79
N LYS A 161 14.84 -9.67 -16.24
CA LYS A 161 14.46 -9.83 -17.65
C LYS A 161 15.20 -8.87 -18.57
N LEU A 162 15.36 -7.62 -18.15
CA LEU A 162 15.99 -6.57 -18.95
C LEU A 162 17.52 -6.72 -19.00
N SER A 163 18.16 -6.92 -17.85
CA SER A 163 19.62 -6.93 -17.76
C SER A 163 20.25 -8.31 -17.97
N LYS A 164 19.43 -9.37 -17.93
CA LYS A 164 19.85 -10.79 -17.95
C LYS A 164 20.83 -11.17 -16.84
N ARG A 165 20.97 -10.32 -15.82
CA ARG A 165 21.79 -10.62 -14.65
C ARG A 165 21.02 -11.54 -13.71
N LEU A 166 21.75 -12.48 -13.11
CA LEU A 166 21.22 -13.31 -12.03
C LEU A 166 20.75 -12.40 -10.90
N VAL A 167 19.57 -12.74 -10.35
CA VAL A 167 19.11 -12.11 -9.12
C VAL A 167 20.01 -12.59 -7.99
N ASP A 168 20.62 -11.67 -7.25
CA ASP A 168 21.40 -11.98 -6.07
C ASP A 168 21.09 -10.97 -4.98
N THR A 169 20.59 -11.46 -3.85
CA THR A 169 20.19 -10.65 -2.68
C THR A 169 21.22 -10.74 -1.55
N THR A 170 22.23 -11.60 -1.66
CA THR A 170 23.22 -11.87 -0.61
C THR A 170 24.34 -10.83 -0.58
N MET A 171 24.52 -10.09 -1.68
CA MET A 171 25.53 -9.04 -1.82
C MET A 171 25.12 -7.69 -1.18
N SER A 172 24.00 -7.65 -0.46
CA SER A 172 23.52 -6.45 0.20
C SER A 172 23.93 -6.43 1.68
N PRO A 173 24.06 -5.26 2.33
CA PRO A 173 24.29 -5.16 3.77
C PRO A 173 23.27 -5.99 4.57
N GLU A 174 23.66 -6.52 5.74
CA GLU A 174 22.89 -7.49 6.54
C GLU A 174 21.43 -7.06 6.83
N ASP A 175 21.18 -5.76 7.03
CA ASP A 175 19.83 -5.24 7.29
C ASP A 175 18.98 -5.00 6.03
N THR A 176 19.46 -5.41 4.86
CA THR A 176 18.78 -5.17 3.59
C THR A 176 17.69 -6.21 3.35
N LYS A 177 16.45 -5.76 3.44
CA LYS A 177 15.30 -6.59 3.06
C LYS A 177 15.03 -6.52 1.56
N TRP A 178 15.02 -7.67 0.90
CA TRP A 178 14.55 -7.83 -0.47
C TRP A 178 13.11 -8.29 -0.51
N ILE A 179 12.31 -7.70 -1.38
CA ILE A 179 10.87 -7.93 -1.47
C ILE A 179 10.47 -8.35 -2.88
N PHE A 180 9.37 -9.11 -2.97
CA PHE A 180 8.79 -9.49 -4.24
C PHE A 180 7.29 -9.21 -4.30
N VAL A 181 6.80 -9.03 -5.53
CA VAL A 181 5.38 -8.99 -5.86
C VAL A 181 5.14 -9.85 -7.10
N LEU A 182 4.19 -10.78 -7.01
CA LEU A 182 3.62 -11.49 -8.15
C LEU A 182 2.34 -10.79 -8.59
N SER A 183 2.35 -10.19 -9.79
CA SER A 183 1.17 -9.52 -10.35
C SER A 183 0.08 -10.52 -10.78
N THR A 184 -1.14 -10.02 -11.00
CA THR A 184 -2.28 -10.80 -11.54
C THR A 184 -2.04 -11.34 -12.95
N LYS A 185 -1.07 -10.78 -13.69
CA LYS A 185 -0.59 -11.30 -14.98
C LYS A 185 0.52 -12.34 -14.82
N ARG A 186 0.77 -12.81 -13.60
CA ARG A 186 1.87 -13.73 -13.24
C ARG A 186 3.27 -13.22 -13.61
N THR A 187 3.44 -11.90 -13.70
CA THR A 187 4.76 -11.27 -13.79
C THR A 187 5.33 -11.08 -12.39
N LEU A 188 6.53 -11.60 -12.16
CA LEU A 188 7.26 -11.47 -10.90
C LEU A 188 8.15 -10.22 -10.91
N TYR A 189 8.09 -9.44 -9.84
CA TYR A 189 8.99 -8.31 -9.61
C TYR A 189 9.75 -8.52 -8.31
N VAL A 190 11.05 -8.24 -8.32
CA VAL A 190 11.94 -8.37 -7.16
C VAL A 190 12.78 -7.11 -7.01
N GLY A 191 12.97 -6.63 -5.80
CA GLY A 191 13.76 -5.42 -5.54
C GLY A 191 14.04 -5.16 -4.08
N GLN A 192 15.01 -4.28 -3.83
CA GLN A 192 15.40 -3.88 -2.48
C GLN A 192 14.34 -2.98 -1.84
N LYS A 193 13.88 -3.32 -0.64
CA LYS A 193 13.01 -2.48 0.16
C LYS A 193 13.80 -1.29 0.72
N LYS A 194 13.23 -0.09 0.65
CA LYS A 194 13.77 1.12 1.29
C LYS A 194 12.66 1.74 2.14
N LYS A 195 12.75 1.65 3.47
CA LYS A 195 11.68 2.10 4.38
C LYS A 195 11.30 3.55 4.10
N GLY A 196 10.01 3.82 3.91
CA GLY A 196 9.49 5.15 3.61
C GLY A 196 9.75 5.65 2.18
N VAL A 197 10.33 4.82 1.29
CA VAL A 197 10.63 5.18 -0.11
C VAL A 197 10.17 4.11 -1.10
N PHE A 198 10.46 2.83 -0.84
CA PHE A 198 10.18 1.73 -1.75
C PHE A 198 9.73 0.47 -0.99
N GLN A 199 8.55 -0.04 -1.35
CA GLN A 199 7.90 -1.16 -0.69
C GLN A 199 7.00 -1.95 -1.67
N HIS A 200 6.28 -2.98 -1.22
CA HIS A 200 5.49 -3.84 -2.12
C HIS A 200 4.51 -3.05 -3.00
N SER A 201 3.85 -2.01 -2.46
CA SER A 201 2.91 -1.18 -3.22
C SER A 201 3.58 -0.45 -4.39
N SER A 202 4.90 -0.19 -4.31
CA SER A 202 5.68 0.51 -5.33
C SER A 202 5.66 -0.17 -6.70
N PHE A 203 5.80 -1.50 -6.76
CA PHE A 203 5.95 -2.22 -8.04
C PHE A 203 4.77 -2.04 -8.98
N LEU A 204 3.55 -2.07 -8.44
CA LEU A 204 2.31 -2.00 -9.22
C LEU A 204 1.47 -0.77 -8.89
N SER A 205 2.05 0.26 -8.26
CA SER A 205 1.36 1.48 -7.88
C SER A 205 0.06 1.21 -7.08
N GLY A 206 0.13 0.29 -6.12
CA GLY A 206 -1.00 -0.13 -5.28
C GLY A 206 -2.05 -1.02 -5.96
N ALA A 207 -1.81 -1.53 -7.17
CA ALA A 207 -2.73 -2.46 -7.82
C ALA A 207 -2.72 -3.85 -7.18
N ALA A 208 -3.80 -4.61 -7.38
CA ALA A 208 -3.95 -5.97 -6.85
C ALA A 208 -2.85 -6.92 -7.34
N ILE A 209 -2.51 -7.90 -6.49
CA ILE A 209 -1.41 -8.85 -6.67
C ILE A 209 -1.88 -10.27 -6.35
N LEU A 210 -1.17 -11.30 -6.81
CA LEU A 210 -1.42 -12.69 -6.40
C LEU A 210 -0.67 -13.06 -5.12
N ALA A 211 0.56 -12.56 -4.99
CA ALA A 211 1.40 -12.84 -3.83
C ALA A 211 2.43 -11.73 -3.60
N ALA A 212 2.85 -11.57 -2.36
CA ALA A 212 3.96 -10.71 -1.96
C ALA A 212 4.70 -11.32 -0.79
N GLY A 213 5.96 -10.93 -0.62
CA GLY A 213 6.76 -11.37 0.51
C GLY A 213 8.18 -10.83 0.44
N SER A 214 9.08 -11.46 1.17
CA SER A 214 10.53 -11.33 1.02
C SER A 214 11.13 -12.63 0.54
N LEU A 215 12.31 -12.55 -0.05
CA LEU A 215 13.04 -13.72 -0.54
C LEU A 215 14.54 -13.52 -0.36
N VAL A 216 15.26 -14.64 -0.30
CA VAL A 216 16.71 -14.70 -0.43
C VAL A 216 17.02 -15.52 -1.68
N VAL A 217 17.79 -14.93 -2.58
CA VAL A 217 18.28 -15.57 -3.81
C VAL A 217 19.78 -15.38 -3.87
N GLU A 218 20.49 -16.46 -4.14
CA GLU A 218 21.95 -16.47 -4.27
C GLU A 218 22.30 -16.95 -5.67
N LYS A 219 22.96 -16.10 -6.48
CA LYS A 219 23.33 -16.43 -7.87
C LYS A 219 22.17 -17.00 -8.70
N GLY A 220 20.98 -16.42 -8.54
CA GLY A 220 19.74 -16.84 -9.21
C GLY A 220 19.04 -18.04 -8.59
N ILE A 221 19.62 -18.69 -7.57
CA ILE A 221 19.02 -19.84 -6.88
C ILE A 221 18.19 -19.34 -5.69
N LEU A 222 16.90 -19.67 -5.67
CA LEU A 222 16.03 -19.33 -4.55
C LEU A 222 16.42 -20.14 -3.31
N LYS A 223 16.67 -19.46 -2.18
CA LYS A 223 17.07 -20.09 -0.91
C LYS A 223 15.98 -20.00 0.14
N THR A 224 15.33 -18.85 0.22
CA THR A 224 14.36 -18.57 1.28
C THR A 224 13.19 -17.76 0.74
N ILE A 225 11.98 -18.03 1.23
CA ILE A 225 10.79 -17.21 1.02
C ILE A 225 10.11 -16.91 2.36
N CYS A 226 9.72 -15.66 2.59
CA CYS A 226 8.94 -15.28 3.77
C CYS A 226 7.61 -14.64 3.35
N ARG A 227 6.54 -15.01 4.05
CA ARG A 227 5.19 -14.45 3.90
C ARG A 227 5.05 -13.12 4.63
N ASN A 228 5.76 -12.07 4.21
CA ASN A 228 5.70 -10.78 4.90
C ASN A 228 5.37 -9.60 3.97
N SER A 229 4.22 -8.97 4.20
CA SER A 229 3.91 -7.67 3.62
C SER A 229 2.86 -6.98 4.47
N GLY A 230 3.22 -5.88 5.14
CA GLY A 230 2.23 -5.06 5.85
C GLY A 230 1.18 -4.44 4.92
N HIS A 231 1.52 -4.30 3.62
CA HIS A 231 0.68 -3.67 2.60
C HIS A 231 -0.30 -4.61 1.93
N TYR A 232 -0.01 -5.90 1.84
CA TYR A 232 -0.90 -6.87 1.17
C TYR A 232 -1.30 -8.05 2.07
N ARG A 233 -0.71 -8.14 3.29
CA ARG A 233 -0.96 -9.17 4.31
C ARG A 233 -1.20 -10.56 3.71
N PRO A 234 -0.19 -11.11 3.00
CA PRO A 234 -0.31 -12.39 2.30
C PRO A 234 -0.73 -13.51 3.26
N THR A 235 -1.56 -14.43 2.78
CA THR A 235 -2.06 -15.62 3.50
C THR A 235 -1.31 -16.89 3.05
N ASP A 236 -1.49 -18.00 3.76
CA ASP A 236 -0.84 -19.27 3.38
C ASP A 236 -1.29 -19.75 1.99
N GLU A 237 -2.55 -19.50 1.62
CA GLU A 237 -3.07 -19.72 0.27
C GLU A 237 -2.28 -18.94 -0.78
N THR A 238 -1.99 -17.66 -0.53
CA THR A 238 -1.24 -16.83 -1.49
C THR A 238 0.22 -17.26 -1.61
N MET A 239 0.80 -17.80 -0.53
CA MET A 239 2.12 -18.42 -0.61
C MET A 239 2.09 -19.72 -1.39
N LEU A 240 1.01 -20.50 -1.29
CA LEU A 240 0.82 -21.69 -2.12
C LEU A 240 0.68 -21.32 -3.60
N VAL A 241 -0.03 -20.24 -3.93
CA VAL A 241 -0.09 -19.67 -5.29
C VAL A 241 1.30 -19.30 -5.78
N PHE A 242 2.13 -18.68 -4.94
CA PHE A 242 3.50 -18.33 -5.29
C PHE A 242 4.40 -19.56 -5.50
N LYS A 243 4.35 -20.55 -4.60
CA LYS A 243 5.08 -21.82 -4.74
C LYS A 243 4.69 -22.56 -6.01
N SER A 244 3.39 -22.66 -6.28
CA SER A 244 2.86 -23.28 -7.51
C SER A 244 3.30 -22.53 -8.76
N PHE A 245 3.43 -21.21 -8.69
CA PHE A 245 3.98 -20.41 -9.78
C PHE A 245 5.46 -20.70 -10.01
N LEU A 246 6.27 -20.81 -8.96
CA LEU A 246 7.69 -21.16 -9.06
C LEU A 246 7.89 -22.56 -9.68
N GLN A 247 7.13 -23.56 -9.20
CA GLN A 247 7.20 -24.94 -9.72
C GLN A 247 6.85 -25.03 -11.20
N ARG A 248 5.79 -24.32 -11.65
CA ARG A 248 5.41 -24.27 -13.08
C ARG A 248 6.46 -23.61 -13.97
N ASN A 249 7.37 -22.83 -13.39
CA ASN A 249 8.49 -22.22 -14.09
C ASN A 249 9.81 -22.98 -13.82
N ASN A 250 9.73 -24.27 -13.48
CA ASN A 250 10.86 -25.18 -13.30
C ASN A 250 11.88 -24.70 -12.24
N ILE A 251 11.43 -23.95 -11.23
CA ILE A 251 12.26 -23.60 -10.08
C ILE A 251 12.15 -24.72 -9.05
N ASP A 252 13.31 -25.32 -8.72
CA ASP A 252 13.39 -26.27 -7.61
C ASP A 252 13.14 -25.55 -6.28
N ILE A 253 12.08 -25.98 -5.59
CA ILE A 253 11.70 -25.44 -4.28
C ILE A 253 11.84 -26.47 -3.15
N THR A 254 12.43 -27.64 -3.41
CA THR A 254 12.55 -28.76 -2.46
C THR A 254 13.30 -28.35 -1.20
N HIS A 255 14.36 -27.56 -1.36
CA HIS A 255 15.22 -27.08 -0.27
C HIS A 255 15.01 -25.60 0.08
N VAL A 256 13.97 -24.96 -0.46
CA VAL A 256 13.66 -23.55 -0.17
C VAL A 256 13.09 -23.44 1.25
N LYS A 257 13.79 -22.70 2.11
CA LYS A 257 13.33 -22.43 3.48
C LYS A 257 12.14 -21.48 3.46
N VAL A 258 11.09 -21.81 4.21
CA VAL A 258 9.97 -20.90 4.45
C VAL A 258 10.18 -20.29 5.83
N CYS A 259 10.25 -18.96 5.90
CA CYS A 259 10.43 -18.28 7.18
C CYS A 259 9.23 -18.55 8.09
N PRO A 260 9.46 -18.76 9.40
CA PRO A 260 8.39 -18.71 10.38
C PRO A 260 7.65 -17.37 10.26
N LEU A 261 6.39 -17.33 10.66
CA LEU A 261 5.71 -16.05 10.83
C LEU A 261 6.46 -15.30 11.93
N GLU A 262 7.19 -14.26 11.55
CA GLU A 262 7.61 -13.27 12.53
C GLU A 262 6.31 -12.66 13.07
N ASP A 263 5.96 -12.99 14.32
CA ASP A 263 4.98 -12.21 15.09
C ASP A 263 5.31 -10.74 14.88
N ASP A 264 4.31 -9.94 14.52
CA ASP A 264 4.38 -8.50 14.30
C ASP A 264 4.97 -7.79 15.55
N LYS A 265 6.30 -7.84 15.72
CA LYS A 265 7.00 -7.00 16.69
C LYS A 265 7.09 -5.61 16.06
N GLU A 266 6.35 -4.71 16.73
CA GLU A 266 6.22 -3.26 16.52
C GLU A 266 5.09 -2.77 15.59
N ILE A 267 3.86 -3.03 16.02
CA ILE A 267 2.92 -1.91 16.21
C ILE A 267 3.10 -1.46 17.66
N PRO A 268 3.41 -0.18 17.97
CA PRO A 268 3.42 0.29 19.34
C PRO A 268 2.10 -0.10 20.04
N LYS A 269 2.20 -0.82 21.15
CA LYS A 269 1.10 -1.35 21.97
C LYS A 269 0.04 -0.31 22.39
N ARG A 270 0.20 0.97 22.07
CA ARG A 270 -0.76 2.04 22.35
C ARG A 270 -2.09 1.91 21.60
N MET A 271 -2.16 1.17 20.49
CA MET A 271 -3.42 0.92 19.78
C MET A 271 -4.19 -0.32 20.28
N ALA A 272 -3.54 -1.24 21.01
CA ALA A 272 -4.18 -2.45 21.54
C ALA A 272 -4.90 -2.21 22.88
N LEU A 273 -4.53 -1.16 23.62
CA LEU A 273 -5.12 -0.81 24.92
C LEU A 273 -6.57 -0.28 24.87
N MET A 274 -7.20 -0.21 23.69
CA MET A 274 -8.62 0.17 23.57
C MET A 274 -9.57 -1.01 23.35
N GLU A 275 -9.07 -2.25 23.21
CA GLU A 275 -9.95 -3.41 23.06
C GLU A 275 -10.43 -3.99 24.42
N ASP A 276 -9.75 -3.66 25.52
CA ASP A 276 -10.02 -4.24 26.85
C ASP A 276 -10.71 -3.29 27.86
N LEU A 277 -11.22 -2.12 27.46
CA LEU A 277 -11.86 -1.15 28.37
C LEU A 277 -13.39 -1.03 28.26
N GLU A 278 -14.08 -1.97 27.63
CA GLU A 278 -15.56 -2.03 27.67
C GLU A 278 -16.06 -3.42 28.08
N VAL A 279 -15.75 -3.86 29.31
CA VAL A 279 -16.62 -4.80 30.05
C VAL A 279 -16.63 -4.40 31.53
N THR A 280 -17.56 -3.52 31.89
CA THR A 280 -18.34 -3.67 33.13
C THR A 280 -19.70 -2.99 32.92
N PRO A 281 -20.76 -3.50 33.57
CA PRO A 281 -22.15 -3.21 33.21
C PRO A 281 -22.59 -1.76 33.42
#